data_AF-A0A7C2R6J3-F1
#
_entry.id   AF-A0A7C2R6J3-F1
#
_cell.length_a   1.000
_cell.length_b   1.000
_cell.length_c   1.000
_cell.angle_alpha   90.00
_cell.angle_beta   90.00
_cell.angle_gamma   90.00
#
_symmetry.space_group_name_H-M   'P 1'
#
loop_
_entity.id
_entity.type
_entity.pdbx_description
1 polymer ?
#
loop_
_entity_poly.entity_id
_entity_poly.type
_entity_poly.pdbx_seq_one_letter_code
_entity_poly.pdbx_strand_id
1 'polypeptide(L)'
;MCWMIRRIIKYTGHQFHLRHRRGRGIHSPCMFELVHNVLFNAQGIRVPEEIRRIHRELRRDRTVIPEERLLYRAAVSKAGSGEACRAEADANRTRGRRDRQTDPGAGSRVDRSAERTVRSFVRGSSVPMRYGALLYRIARWFHPDMVLELGTGLGISTLYLASGAPGAPMHSVEGHTERAAYAASLLCRCGLEQVSIHWGEMDRKLEDLLPQIPGRFLAFIDANHHDEPTLRYVRLLLSRAGEEAVIVLHDIYWSPEMEKAWKEIISWPEIRASLDLFHLGILFLRKDLQKMHFKINY
;
A
#
# COMPACT_ATOMS: atom_id res chain seq x y z
N MET A 1 21.31 -15.35 12.15
CA MET A 1 19.95 -15.93 12.12
C MET A 1 19.21 -15.38 10.91
N CYS A 2 18.80 -16.23 9.97
CA CYS A 2 18.13 -15.82 8.74
C CYS A 2 16.90 -14.95 9.06
N TRP A 3 16.71 -13.83 8.36
CA TRP A 3 15.61 -12.88 8.60
C TRP A 3 14.23 -13.56 8.60
N MET A 4 14.06 -14.60 7.77
CA MET A 4 12.87 -15.44 7.73
C MET A 4 12.61 -16.18 9.06
N ILE A 5 13.65 -16.71 9.73
CA ILE A 5 13.53 -17.41 11.02
C ILE A 5 13.13 -16.42 12.12
N ARG A 6 13.71 -15.21 12.13
CA ARG A 6 13.31 -14.13 13.05
C ARG A 6 11.84 -13.74 12.88
N ARG A 7 11.37 -13.64 11.63
CA ARG A 7 9.96 -13.33 11.32
C ARG A 7 9.02 -14.45 11.77
N ILE A 8 9.40 -15.72 11.59
CA ILE A 8 8.63 -16.87 12.08
C ILE A 8 8.54 -16.86 13.61
N ILE A 9 9.66 -16.65 14.32
CA ILE A 9 9.67 -16.57 15.80
C ILE A 9 8.81 -15.41 16.30
N LYS A 10 8.86 -14.24 15.64
CA LYS A 10 7.98 -13.12 15.98
C LYS A 10 6.51 -13.45 15.70
N TYR A 11 6.21 -14.11 14.58
CA TYR A 11 4.85 -14.51 14.26
C TYR A 11 4.31 -15.50 15.30
N THR A 12 5.09 -16.52 15.67
CA THR A 12 4.68 -17.47 16.72
C THR A 12 4.55 -16.76 18.06
N GLY A 13 5.47 -15.87 18.43
CA GLY A 13 5.35 -15.02 19.62
C GLY A 13 4.09 -14.15 19.62
N HIS A 14 3.73 -13.56 18.48
CA HIS A 14 2.50 -12.80 18.29
C HIS A 14 1.26 -13.66 18.56
N GLN A 15 1.26 -14.93 18.12
CA GLN A 15 0.19 -15.88 18.41
C GLN A 15 0.02 -16.20 19.90
N PHE A 16 1.11 -16.19 20.68
CA PHE A 16 1.06 -16.45 22.13
C PHE A 16 0.62 -15.24 22.95
N HIS A 17 0.88 -14.01 22.49
CA HIS A 17 0.55 -12.76 23.19
C HIS A 17 -0.80 -12.15 22.76
N LEU A 18 -1.68 -12.94 22.16
CA LEU A 18 -3.00 -12.49 21.70
C LEU A 18 -3.91 -12.17 22.90
N ARG A 19 -4.42 -10.93 22.93
CA ARG A 19 -5.41 -10.50 23.91
C ARG A 19 -6.86 -10.73 23.45
N HIS A 20 -7.10 -10.85 22.14
CA HIS A 20 -8.45 -10.93 21.58
C HIS A 20 -8.55 -12.02 20.49
N ARG A 21 -9.40 -13.02 20.73
CA ARG A 21 -9.74 -14.06 19.73
C ARG A 21 -11.16 -13.82 19.22
N ARG A 22 -11.30 -13.65 17.90
CA ARG A 22 -12.60 -13.47 17.20
C ARG A 22 -13.47 -12.32 17.78
N GLY A 23 -12.85 -11.22 18.20
CA GLY A 23 -13.56 -10.04 18.71
C GLY A 23 -14.03 -10.10 20.17
N ARG A 24 -13.75 -11.17 20.92
CA ARG A 24 -14.05 -11.22 22.36
C ARG A 24 -13.31 -10.12 23.13
N GLY A 25 -14.05 -9.34 23.93
CA GLY A 25 -13.52 -8.19 24.69
C GLY A 25 -13.52 -6.85 23.95
N ILE A 26 -14.12 -6.78 22.75
CA ILE A 26 -14.34 -5.52 22.01
C ILE A 26 -15.74 -5.02 22.34
N HIS A 27 -15.84 -3.89 23.05
CA HIS A 27 -17.13 -3.32 23.48
C HIS A 27 -17.65 -2.20 22.57
N SER A 28 -16.84 -1.71 21.63
CA SER A 28 -17.29 -0.74 20.62
C SER A 28 -18.03 -1.47 19.49
N PRO A 29 -19.31 -1.13 19.19
CA PRO A 29 -20.06 -1.75 18.10
C PRO A 29 -19.35 -1.63 16.74
N CYS A 30 -18.77 -0.47 16.43
CA CYS A 30 -18.00 -0.25 15.19
C CYS A 30 -16.79 -1.18 15.10
N MET A 31 -16.02 -1.32 16.18
CA MET A 31 -14.85 -2.19 16.20
C MET A 31 -15.25 -3.67 16.18
N PHE A 32 -16.36 -4.03 16.82
CA PHE A 32 -16.91 -5.37 16.77
C PHE A 32 -17.35 -5.73 15.35
N GLU A 33 -18.06 -4.83 14.67
CA GLU A 33 -18.51 -5.01 13.29
C GLU A 33 -17.31 -5.22 12.35
N LEU A 34 -16.29 -4.35 12.43
CA LEU A 34 -15.07 -4.52 11.64
C LEU A 34 -14.40 -5.87 11.92
N VAL A 35 -14.14 -6.21 13.19
CA VAL A 35 -13.41 -7.43 13.53
C VAL A 35 -14.22 -8.68 13.20
N HIS A 36 -15.50 -8.70 13.52
CA HIS A 36 -16.32 -9.87 13.29
C HIS A 36 -16.71 -10.00 11.82
N ASN A 37 -17.16 -8.92 11.18
CA ASN A 37 -17.82 -8.96 9.88
C ASN A 37 -16.86 -8.69 8.70
N VAL A 38 -15.81 -7.90 8.90
CA VAL A 38 -14.81 -7.58 7.86
C VAL A 38 -13.58 -8.48 7.96
N LEU A 39 -13.07 -8.74 9.16
CA LEU A 39 -11.92 -9.62 9.34
C LEU A 39 -12.31 -11.11 9.26
N PHE A 40 -13.20 -11.61 10.11
CA PHE A 40 -13.40 -13.06 10.24
C PHE A 40 -14.55 -13.64 9.40
N ASN A 41 -15.73 -13.02 9.39
CA ASN A 41 -16.92 -13.62 8.79
C ASN A 41 -17.26 -13.08 7.40
N ALA A 42 -16.51 -12.09 6.91
CA ALA A 42 -16.60 -11.52 5.56
C ALA A 42 -18.05 -11.43 5.06
N GLN A 43 -18.99 -10.93 5.88
CA GLN A 43 -20.46 -11.09 5.81
C GLN A 43 -21.06 -10.94 4.39
N GLY A 44 -20.88 -11.93 3.54
CA GLY A 44 -21.22 -11.82 2.12
C GLY A 44 -20.37 -10.84 1.30
N ILE A 45 -19.44 -10.05 1.88
CA ILE A 45 -18.51 -9.18 1.15
C ILE A 45 -17.43 -10.04 0.49
N ARG A 46 -17.79 -10.64 -0.64
CA ARG A 46 -16.89 -11.46 -1.45
C ARG A 46 -16.19 -10.58 -2.46
N VAL A 47 -14.88 -10.79 -2.58
CA VAL A 47 -14.11 -10.24 -3.68
C VAL A 47 -14.63 -10.87 -4.98
N PRO A 48 -14.91 -10.08 -6.03
CA PRO A 48 -15.19 -10.58 -7.37
C PRO A 48 -14.16 -11.62 -7.81
N GLU A 49 -14.63 -12.74 -8.39
CA GLU A 49 -13.75 -13.84 -8.79
C GLU A 49 -12.75 -13.42 -9.87
N GLU A 50 -13.11 -12.45 -10.70
CA GLU A 50 -12.23 -11.86 -11.71
C GLU A 50 -10.95 -11.27 -11.10
N ILE A 51 -11.06 -10.51 -10.01
CA ILE A 51 -9.89 -9.94 -9.31
C ILE A 51 -8.98 -11.05 -8.79
N ARG A 52 -9.57 -12.12 -8.24
CA ARG A 52 -8.81 -13.30 -7.76
C ARG A 52 -8.16 -14.05 -8.92
N ARG A 53 -8.84 -14.16 -10.06
CA ARG A 53 -8.30 -14.75 -11.30
C ARG A 53 -7.09 -13.96 -11.78
N ILE A 54 -7.20 -12.63 -11.94
CA ILE A 54 -6.12 -11.73 -12.35
C ILE A 54 -4.91 -11.88 -11.41
N HIS A 55 -5.11 -11.83 -10.10
CA HIS A 55 -4.01 -12.02 -9.14
C HIS A 55 -3.33 -13.41 -9.30
N ARG A 56 -4.09 -14.49 -9.53
CA ARG A 56 -3.51 -15.82 -9.80
C ARG A 56 -2.70 -15.86 -11.08
N GLU A 57 -3.16 -15.19 -12.13
CA GLU A 57 -2.47 -15.08 -13.41
C GLU A 57 -1.14 -14.33 -13.23
N LEU A 58 -1.15 -13.17 -12.58
CA LEU A 58 0.05 -12.38 -12.31
C LEU A 58 1.08 -13.13 -11.43
N ARG A 59 0.63 -13.97 -10.50
CA ARG A 59 1.51 -14.88 -9.73
C ARG A 59 2.16 -15.99 -10.58
N ARG A 60 1.75 -16.16 -11.83
CA ARG A 60 2.26 -17.13 -12.80
C ARG A 60 2.93 -16.46 -14.00
N ASP A 61 2.71 -15.17 -14.22
CA ASP A 61 3.24 -14.40 -15.35
C ASP A 61 4.77 -14.31 -15.34
N ARG A 62 5.43 -14.82 -16.39
CA ARG A 62 6.90 -14.81 -16.53
C ARG A 62 7.41 -13.62 -17.33
N THR A 63 6.54 -12.70 -17.73
CA THR A 63 6.93 -11.49 -18.45
C THR A 63 7.94 -10.70 -17.64
N VAL A 64 9.01 -10.25 -18.30
CA VAL A 64 10.04 -9.40 -17.71
C VAL A 64 9.48 -7.99 -17.55
N ILE A 65 9.61 -7.40 -16.37
CA ILE A 65 9.27 -6.00 -16.14
C ILE A 65 10.39 -5.18 -16.80
N PRO A 66 10.09 -4.35 -17.82
CA PRO A 66 11.13 -3.58 -18.50
C PRO A 66 11.84 -2.64 -17.52
N GLU A 67 13.16 -2.51 -17.62
CA GLU A 67 13.90 -1.43 -16.96
C GLU A 67 13.63 -0.08 -17.66
N GLU A 68 13.74 1.01 -16.90
CA GLU A 68 13.53 2.40 -17.30
C GLU A 68 14.27 2.73 -18.60
N ARG A 69 15.47 2.14 -18.76
CA ARG A 69 16.35 2.35 -19.91
C ARG A 69 15.77 1.80 -21.21
N LEU A 70 14.97 0.74 -21.17
CA LEU A 70 14.31 0.15 -22.34
C LEU A 70 13.08 0.96 -22.76
N LEU A 71 12.32 1.50 -21.80
CA LEU A 71 11.19 2.38 -22.09
C LEU A 71 11.65 3.73 -22.67
N TYR A 72 12.72 4.31 -22.13
CA TYR A 72 13.35 5.50 -22.72
C TYR A 72 13.85 5.23 -24.15
N ARG A 73 14.53 4.10 -24.38
CA ARG A 73 15.00 3.73 -25.73
C ARG A 73 13.85 3.47 -26.71
N ALA A 74 12.76 2.85 -26.26
CA ALA A 74 11.56 2.62 -27.07
C ALA A 74 10.77 3.90 -27.34
N ALA A 75 10.73 4.83 -26.39
CA ALA A 75 10.15 6.15 -26.57
C ALA A 75 10.99 7.00 -27.53
N VAL A 76 12.32 6.98 -27.39
CA VAL A 76 13.27 7.69 -28.29
C VAL A 76 13.28 7.08 -29.69
N SER A 77 13.13 5.77 -29.84
CA SER A 77 13.04 5.13 -31.16
C SER A 77 11.68 5.35 -31.85
N LYS A 78 10.59 5.53 -31.08
CA LYS A 78 9.28 5.92 -31.60
C LYS A 78 9.13 7.42 -31.86
N ALA A 79 9.89 8.27 -31.16
CA ALA A 79 9.90 9.73 -31.33
C ALA A 79 10.76 10.22 -32.53
N GLY A 80 10.95 9.37 -33.54
CA GLY A 80 11.46 9.79 -34.83
C GLY A 80 10.45 10.73 -35.50
N SER A 81 10.83 12.01 -35.61
CA SER A 81 10.12 13.17 -36.19
C SER A 81 9.16 13.92 -35.23
N GLY A 82 9.66 15.03 -34.67
CA GLY A 82 8.87 15.97 -33.89
C GLY A 82 9.72 16.79 -32.93
N GLU A 83 10.05 18.03 -33.30
CA GLU A 83 10.93 18.95 -32.55
C GLU A 83 10.41 19.36 -31.16
N ALA A 84 9.15 19.02 -30.82
CA ALA A 84 8.56 19.29 -29.51
C ALA A 84 9.15 18.43 -28.37
N CYS A 85 9.64 17.21 -28.64
CA CYS A 85 10.18 16.32 -27.60
C CYS A 85 11.61 16.67 -27.15
N ARG A 86 12.31 17.56 -27.86
CA ARG A 86 13.71 17.90 -27.52
C ARG A 86 13.81 18.89 -26.36
N ALA A 87 12.85 19.81 -26.24
CA ALA A 87 12.90 20.87 -25.23
C ALA A 87 12.73 20.37 -23.79
N GLU A 88 11.90 19.34 -23.58
CA GLU A 88 11.65 18.77 -22.25
C GLU A 88 12.74 17.76 -21.82
N ALA A 89 13.39 17.12 -22.80
CA ALA A 89 14.49 16.18 -22.58
C ALA A 89 15.82 16.88 -22.23
N ASP A 90 16.08 18.07 -22.79
CA ASP A 90 17.30 18.84 -22.49
C ASP A 90 17.24 19.58 -21.14
N ALA A 91 16.05 19.91 -20.64
CA ALA A 91 15.87 20.52 -19.31
C ALA A 91 16.27 19.58 -18.15
N ASN A 92 16.13 18.26 -18.33
CA ASN A 92 16.57 17.24 -17.37
C ASN A 92 18.04 16.83 -17.51
N ARG A 93 18.71 17.25 -18.59
CA ARG A 93 20.11 16.88 -18.87
C ARG A 93 21.13 17.67 -18.05
N THR A 94 20.79 18.89 -17.63
CA THR A 94 21.70 19.82 -16.93
C THR A 94 21.59 19.81 -15.41
N ARG A 95 20.70 19.02 -14.81
CA ARG A 95 20.58 18.92 -13.32
C ARG A 95 20.78 17.52 -12.73
N GLY A 96 21.10 16.52 -13.55
CA GLY A 96 21.46 15.17 -13.09
C GLY A 96 22.87 15.09 -12.49
N ARG A 97 23.12 15.70 -11.33
CA ARG A 97 24.19 15.22 -10.46
C ARG A 97 23.76 13.82 -9.99
N ARG A 98 24.62 12.84 -10.27
CA ARG A 98 24.48 11.44 -9.87
C ARG A 98 24.21 11.33 -8.37
N ASP A 99 22.95 11.24 -7.96
CA ASP A 99 22.61 10.56 -6.72
C ASP A 99 22.38 9.08 -7.05
N ARG A 100 23.23 8.25 -6.48
CA ARG A 100 23.02 6.80 -6.41
C ARG A 100 21.72 6.60 -5.63
N GLN A 101 20.60 6.47 -6.35
CA GLN A 101 19.32 6.13 -5.75
C GLN A 101 19.41 4.71 -5.21
N THR A 102 19.77 4.61 -3.93
CA THR A 102 19.63 3.40 -3.14
C THR A 102 18.15 3.09 -3.01
N ASP A 103 17.76 1.85 -3.35
CA ASP A 103 16.44 1.25 -3.05
C ASP A 103 15.95 1.75 -1.67
N PRO A 104 14.92 2.62 -1.61
CA PRO A 104 14.46 3.22 -0.36
C PRO A 104 13.64 2.24 0.51
N GLY A 105 13.62 0.94 0.18
CA GLY A 105 12.99 -0.10 0.98
C GLY A 105 13.99 -0.92 1.80
N ALA A 106 13.67 -1.15 3.08
CA ALA A 106 14.49 -1.86 4.06
C ALA A 106 14.71 -3.37 3.81
N GLY A 107 14.79 -3.89 2.57
CA GLY A 107 15.01 -5.33 2.45
C GLY A 107 15.09 -6.06 1.13
N SER A 108 15.10 -5.44 -0.06
CA SER A 108 15.27 -6.23 -1.29
C SER A 108 16.76 -6.54 -1.59
N ARG A 109 17.41 -7.35 -0.75
CA ARG A 109 18.72 -7.98 -1.05
C ARG A 109 18.56 -9.13 -2.04
N VAL A 110 17.86 -8.88 -3.14
CA VAL A 110 17.81 -9.78 -4.30
C VAL A 110 18.64 -9.12 -5.38
N ASP A 111 19.57 -9.89 -5.93
CA ASP A 111 20.56 -9.52 -6.94
C ASP A 111 20.05 -8.42 -7.89
N ARG A 112 20.71 -7.26 -7.85
CA ARG A 112 20.32 -6.04 -8.60
C ARG A 112 20.52 -6.20 -10.11
N SER A 113 20.93 -7.37 -10.58
CA SER A 113 21.35 -7.67 -11.95
C SER A 113 20.41 -8.65 -12.69
N ALA A 114 19.45 -9.28 -12.00
CA ALA A 114 18.53 -10.22 -12.62
C ALA A 114 17.23 -9.54 -13.04
N GLU A 115 16.88 -9.63 -14.33
CA GLU A 115 15.59 -9.22 -14.88
C GLU A 115 14.43 -9.72 -13.98
N ARG A 116 13.74 -8.80 -13.30
CA ARG A 116 12.62 -9.17 -12.42
C ARG A 116 11.39 -9.45 -13.28
N THR A 117 10.94 -10.71 -13.25
CA THR A 117 9.64 -11.09 -13.83
C THR A 117 8.48 -10.60 -12.96
N VAL A 118 7.30 -10.43 -13.58
CA VAL A 118 6.03 -10.15 -12.87
C VAL A 118 5.80 -11.17 -11.76
N ARG A 119 5.92 -12.47 -12.05
CA ARG A 119 5.80 -13.56 -11.07
C ARG A 119 6.70 -13.37 -9.87
N SER A 120 7.99 -13.08 -10.08
CA SER A 120 8.94 -12.91 -8.98
C SER A 120 8.57 -11.72 -8.11
N PHE A 121 8.14 -10.61 -8.73
CA PHE A 121 7.70 -9.42 -8.01
C PHE A 121 6.43 -9.70 -7.20
N VAL A 122 5.38 -10.23 -7.84
CA VAL A 122 4.09 -10.47 -7.19
C VAL A 122 4.20 -11.47 -6.03
N ARG A 123 5.08 -12.46 -6.13
CA ARG A 123 5.31 -13.42 -5.04
C ARG A 123 6.16 -12.87 -3.89
N GLY A 124 7.08 -11.96 -4.19
CA GLY A 124 8.06 -11.45 -3.23
C GLY A 124 7.67 -10.14 -2.56
N SER A 125 6.92 -9.29 -3.26
CA SER A 125 6.71 -7.89 -2.87
C SER A 125 5.25 -7.45 -2.85
N SER A 126 4.35 -8.08 -3.62
CA SER A 126 2.93 -7.69 -3.59
C SER A 126 2.18 -8.28 -2.40
N VAL A 127 1.10 -7.61 -1.99
CA VAL A 127 0.19 -8.09 -0.96
C VAL A 127 -0.34 -9.51 -1.31
N PRO A 128 -0.23 -10.49 -0.39
CA PRO A 128 -0.86 -11.78 -0.57
C PRO A 128 -2.37 -11.67 -0.80
N MET A 129 -2.94 -12.59 -1.58
CA MET A 129 -4.37 -12.59 -1.95
C MET A 129 -5.33 -12.48 -0.75
N ARG A 130 -4.99 -13.08 0.39
CA ARG A 130 -5.78 -12.98 1.64
C ARG A 130 -5.83 -11.56 2.20
N TYR A 131 -4.78 -10.78 2.00
CA TYR A 131 -4.67 -9.38 2.44
C TYR A 131 -5.24 -8.43 1.40
N GLY A 132 -5.05 -8.70 0.11
CA GLY A 132 -5.79 -8.01 -0.95
C GLY A 132 -7.31 -8.14 -0.73
N ALA A 133 -7.78 -9.36 -0.42
CA ALA A 133 -9.19 -9.57 -0.08
C ALA A 133 -9.62 -8.81 1.18
N LEU A 134 -8.74 -8.64 2.17
CA LEU A 134 -9.03 -7.82 3.34
C LEU A 134 -9.12 -6.33 2.98
N LEU A 135 -8.19 -5.81 2.18
CA LEU A 135 -8.21 -4.42 1.71
C LEU A 135 -9.50 -4.10 0.95
N TYR A 136 -9.93 -5.01 0.05
CA TYR A 136 -11.23 -4.90 -0.63
C TYR A 136 -12.39 -4.81 0.36
N ARG A 137 -12.42 -5.68 1.38
CA ARG A 137 -13.50 -5.69 2.38
C ARG A 137 -13.47 -4.45 3.26
N ILE A 138 -12.28 -3.97 3.64
CA ILE A 138 -12.13 -2.72 4.41
C ILE A 138 -12.66 -1.54 3.57
N ALA A 139 -12.22 -1.39 2.32
CA ALA A 139 -12.69 -0.34 1.43
C ALA A 139 -14.21 -0.39 1.23
N ARG A 140 -14.77 -1.61 1.03
CA ARG A 140 -16.21 -1.81 0.84
C ARG A 140 -17.03 -1.50 2.09
N TRP A 141 -16.56 -1.93 3.26
CA TRP A 141 -17.24 -1.67 4.53
C TRP A 141 -17.14 -0.20 4.94
N PHE A 142 -15.97 0.40 4.75
CA PHE A 142 -15.69 1.74 5.23
C PHE A 142 -16.41 2.81 4.41
N HIS A 143 -16.67 2.59 3.11
CA HIS A 143 -17.26 3.59 2.23
C HIS A 143 -16.52 4.95 2.34
N PRO A 144 -15.25 5.02 1.93
CA PRO A 144 -14.46 6.25 1.98
C PRO A 144 -14.95 7.28 0.97
N ASP A 145 -14.74 8.56 1.27
CA ASP A 145 -14.91 9.65 0.29
C ASP A 145 -13.73 9.71 -0.70
N MET A 146 -12.57 9.16 -0.30
CA MET A 146 -11.38 9.01 -1.14
C MET A 146 -10.52 7.83 -0.66
N VAL A 147 -9.94 7.09 -1.60
CA VAL A 147 -8.91 6.10 -1.32
C VAL A 147 -7.54 6.64 -1.73
N LEU A 148 -6.57 6.58 -0.83
CA LEU A 148 -5.18 6.91 -1.11
C LEU A 148 -4.29 5.69 -0.89
N GLU A 149 -3.37 5.44 -1.82
CA GLU A 149 -2.36 4.40 -1.69
C GLU A 149 -0.96 5.00 -1.87
N LEU A 150 -0.04 4.69 -0.96
CA LEU A 150 1.38 4.99 -1.10
C LEU A 150 2.11 3.69 -1.35
N GLY A 151 2.64 3.51 -2.56
CA GLY A 151 3.30 2.28 -3.02
C GLY A 151 2.40 1.42 -3.91
N THR A 152 2.25 1.81 -5.18
CA THR A 152 1.41 1.07 -6.16
C THR A 152 1.97 -0.32 -6.50
N GLY A 153 3.30 -0.45 -6.61
CA GLY A 153 3.94 -1.65 -7.15
C GLY A 153 3.41 -2.00 -8.55
N LEU A 154 3.00 -3.24 -8.76
CA LEU A 154 2.37 -3.67 -10.02
C LEU A 154 0.85 -3.49 -10.05
N GLY A 155 0.26 -2.78 -9.08
CA GLY A 155 -1.18 -2.48 -9.05
C GLY A 155 -2.06 -3.54 -8.39
N ILE A 156 -1.49 -4.53 -7.69
CA ILE A 156 -2.27 -5.60 -7.06
C ILE A 156 -3.14 -5.07 -5.93
N SER A 157 -2.57 -4.37 -4.94
CA SER A 157 -3.34 -3.76 -3.85
C SER A 157 -4.31 -2.70 -4.37
N THR A 158 -3.86 -1.92 -5.35
CA THR A 158 -4.68 -0.93 -6.07
C THR A 158 -5.95 -1.54 -6.66
N LEU A 159 -5.81 -2.68 -7.35
CA LEU A 159 -6.94 -3.44 -7.92
C LEU A 159 -7.96 -3.83 -6.85
N TYR A 160 -7.52 -4.31 -5.69
CA TYR A 160 -8.43 -4.68 -4.59
C TYR A 160 -9.11 -3.47 -3.96
N LEU A 161 -8.36 -2.40 -3.70
CA LEU A 161 -8.87 -1.18 -3.08
C LEU A 161 -9.90 -0.48 -3.98
N ALA A 162 -9.55 -0.23 -5.25
CA ALA A 162 -10.42 0.41 -6.23
C ALA A 162 -11.72 -0.38 -6.44
N SER A 163 -11.62 -1.70 -6.54
CA SER A 163 -12.80 -2.56 -6.70
C SER A 163 -13.68 -2.61 -5.44
N GLY A 164 -13.09 -2.39 -4.26
CA GLY A 164 -13.83 -2.33 -2.99
C GLY A 164 -14.63 -1.04 -2.83
N ALA A 165 -14.14 0.06 -3.42
CA ALA A 165 -14.75 1.38 -3.36
C ALA A 165 -14.93 2.00 -4.76
N PRO A 166 -15.71 1.38 -5.67
CA PRO A 166 -15.77 1.79 -7.08
C PRO A 166 -16.36 3.19 -7.31
N GLY A 167 -17.06 3.76 -6.32
CA GLY A 167 -17.62 5.12 -6.39
C GLY A 167 -16.74 6.20 -5.73
N ALA A 168 -15.63 5.83 -5.10
CA ALA A 168 -14.71 6.78 -4.46
C ALA A 168 -13.53 7.09 -5.40
N PRO A 169 -13.13 8.36 -5.55
CA PRO A 169 -11.86 8.71 -6.18
C PRO A 169 -10.71 7.94 -5.53
N MET A 170 -9.84 7.36 -6.35
CA MET A 170 -8.66 6.66 -5.88
C MET A 170 -7.39 7.26 -6.47
N HIS A 171 -6.45 7.61 -5.59
CA HIS A 171 -5.12 8.06 -5.94
C HIS A 171 -4.09 7.06 -5.42
N SER A 172 -3.15 6.66 -6.27
CA SER A 172 -2.04 5.78 -5.89
C SER A 172 -0.71 6.42 -6.30
N VAL A 173 0.30 6.36 -5.44
CA VAL A 173 1.62 6.97 -5.68
C VAL A 173 2.69 5.89 -5.85
N GLU A 174 3.49 5.99 -6.90
CA GLU A 174 4.59 5.06 -7.20
C GLU A 174 5.91 5.77 -7.50
N GLY A 175 6.99 5.28 -6.90
CA GLY A 175 8.33 5.85 -7.11
C GLY A 175 8.97 5.48 -8.45
N HIS A 176 8.55 4.36 -9.07
CA HIS A 176 9.18 3.81 -10.27
C HIS A 176 8.24 3.88 -11.48
N THR A 177 8.69 4.57 -12.53
CA THR A 177 7.91 4.81 -13.74
C THR A 177 7.43 3.52 -14.42
N GLU A 178 8.22 2.46 -14.44
CA GLU A 178 7.88 1.21 -15.15
C GLU A 178 6.81 0.42 -14.39
N ARG A 179 6.84 0.49 -13.05
CA ARG A 179 5.82 -0.10 -12.18
C ARG A 179 4.51 0.66 -12.29
N ALA A 180 4.57 2.00 -12.28
CA ALA A 180 3.42 2.85 -12.50
C ALA A 180 2.76 2.57 -13.87
N ALA A 181 3.56 2.47 -14.94
CA ALA A 181 3.08 2.15 -16.28
C ALA A 181 2.46 0.75 -16.35
N TYR A 182 3.07 -0.25 -15.70
CA TYR A 182 2.51 -1.59 -15.61
C TYR A 182 1.16 -1.59 -14.88
N ALA A 183 1.10 -0.93 -13.71
CA ALA A 183 -0.11 -0.81 -12.91
C ALA A 183 -1.24 -0.11 -13.69
N ALA A 184 -0.94 0.97 -14.40
CA ALA A 184 -1.92 1.66 -15.24
C ALA A 184 -2.48 0.76 -16.35
N SER A 185 -1.61 0.00 -17.04
CA SER A 185 -2.03 -0.98 -18.04
C SER A 185 -2.89 -2.10 -17.45
N LEU A 186 -2.53 -2.60 -16.27
CA LEU A 186 -3.33 -3.59 -15.55
C LEU A 186 -4.72 -3.06 -15.21
N LEU A 187 -4.81 -1.86 -14.63
CA LEU A 187 -6.07 -1.26 -14.20
C LEU A 187 -6.98 -0.94 -15.38
N CYS A 188 -6.42 -0.41 -16.47
CA CYS A 188 -7.16 -0.20 -17.73
C CYS A 188 -7.77 -1.51 -18.25
N ARG A 189 -7.00 -2.61 -18.28
CA ARG A 189 -7.53 -3.93 -18.66
C ARG A 189 -8.63 -4.47 -17.74
N CYS A 190 -8.74 -3.93 -16.52
CA CYS A 190 -9.76 -4.30 -15.54
C CYS A 190 -10.96 -3.34 -15.53
N GLY A 191 -11.00 -2.33 -16.41
CA GLY A 191 -12.05 -1.29 -16.40
C GLY A 191 -11.97 -0.38 -15.18
N LEU A 192 -10.75 -0.13 -14.67
CA LEU A 192 -10.47 0.71 -13.51
C LEU A 192 -9.69 1.98 -13.89
N GLU A 193 -9.99 2.57 -15.05
CA GLU A 193 -9.34 3.76 -15.58
C GLU A 193 -9.55 5.01 -14.71
N GLN A 194 -10.52 5.00 -13.80
CA GLN A 194 -10.76 6.09 -12.86
C GLN A 194 -9.68 6.23 -11.77
N VAL A 195 -8.82 5.21 -11.60
CA VAL A 195 -7.71 5.27 -10.65
C VAL A 195 -6.62 6.19 -11.18
N SER A 196 -6.28 7.22 -10.41
CA SER A 196 -5.18 8.13 -10.74
C SER A 196 -3.86 7.62 -10.17
N ILE A 197 -2.94 7.19 -11.03
CA ILE A 197 -1.58 6.82 -10.64
C ILE A 197 -0.65 8.02 -10.80
N HIS A 198 -0.07 8.46 -9.69
CA HIS A 198 0.91 9.54 -9.62
C HIS A 198 2.31 8.92 -9.51
N TRP A 199 3.14 9.11 -10.54
CA TRP A 199 4.51 8.62 -10.51
C TRP A 199 5.48 9.75 -10.12
N GLY A 200 6.52 9.41 -9.37
CA GLY A 200 7.57 10.33 -8.96
C GLY A 200 7.97 10.17 -7.49
N GLU A 201 8.69 11.15 -6.96
CA GLU A 201 9.13 11.14 -5.57
C GLU A 201 7.91 11.17 -4.62
N MET A 202 7.87 10.23 -3.68
CA MET A 202 6.71 9.92 -2.84
C MET A 202 6.32 11.10 -1.95
N ASP A 203 7.30 11.77 -1.32
CA ASP A 203 7.05 12.88 -0.40
C ASP A 203 6.38 14.04 -1.15
N ARG A 204 6.95 14.45 -2.30
CA ARG A 204 6.39 15.50 -3.15
C ARG A 204 4.99 15.18 -3.66
N LYS A 205 4.78 13.95 -4.16
CA LYS A 205 3.47 13.54 -4.68
C LYS A 205 2.41 13.47 -3.58
N LEU A 206 2.78 13.05 -2.38
CA LEU A 206 1.88 13.10 -1.25
C LEU A 206 1.54 14.56 -0.89
N GLU A 207 2.53 15.45 -0.81
CA GLU A 207 2.32 16.88 -0.52
C GLU A 207 1.36 17.54 -1.53
N ASP A 208 1.53 17.26 -2.83
CA ASP A 208 0.64 17.75 -3.90
C ASP A 208 -0.81 17.25 -3.73
N LEU A 209 -1.00 16.06 -3.14
CA LEU A 209 -2.31 15.46 -2.92
C LEU A 209 -2.98 15.92 -1.62
N LEU A 210 -2.22 16.34 -0.61
CA LEU A 210 -2.77 16.72 0.71
C LEU A 210 -3.96 17.69 0.64
N PRO A 211 -3.98 18.75 -0.20
CA PRO A 211 -5.12 19.66 -0.28
C PRO A 211 -6.41 19.00 -0.75
N GLN A 212 -6.34 17.87 -1.44
CA GLN A 212 -7.47 17.16 -2.04
C GLN A 212 -8.05 16.09 -1.10
N ILE A 213 -7.32 15.70 -0.05
CA ILE A 213 -7.74 14.62 0.85
C ILE A 213 -8.90 15.10 1.74
N PRO A 214 -10.09 14.46 1.66
CA PRO A 214 -11.25 14.80 2.49
C PRO A 214 -11.04 14.30 3.93
N GLY A 215 -11.92 14.70 4.87
CA GLY A 215 -11.82 14.24 6.26
C GLY A 215 -12.05 12.74 6.44
N ARG A 216 -12.83 12.09 5.58
CA ARG A 216 -13.14 10.65 5.63
C ARG A 216 -12.46 9.91 4.46
N PHE A 217 -11.18 9.60 4.62
CA PHE A 217 -10.41 8.85 3.64
C PHE A 217 -10.00 7.47 4.16
N LEU A 218 -9.71 6.57 3.23
CA LEU A 218 -8.98 5.33 3.49
C LEU A 218 -7.59 5.42 2.88
N ALA A 219 -6.55 5.38 3.72
CA ALA A 219 -5.16 5.35 3.24
C ALA A 219 -4.55 3.96 3.42
N PHE A 220 -3.84 3.47 2.42
CA PHE A 220 -2.99 2.28 2.50
C PHE A 220 -1.53 2.67 2.26
N ILE A 221 -0.66 2.47 3.25
CA ILE A 221 0.76 2.77 3.17
C ILE A 221 1.54 1.46 3.03
N ASP A 222 2.08 1.23 1.83
CA ASP A 222 2.94 0.11 1.44
C ASP A 222 4.21 0.64 0.74
N ALA A 223 4.66 1.82 1.15
CA ALA A 223 5.84 2.49 0.64
C ALA A 223 6.87 2.69 1.75
N ASN A 224 8.15 2.75 1.37
CA ASN A 224 9.28 3.14 2.20
C ASN A 224 9.23 2.54 3.62
N HIS A 225 9.57 1.24 3.74
CA HIS A 225 9.53 0.46 4.99
C HIS A 225 10.63 0.83 6.02
N HIS A 226 10.80 2.13 6.25
CA HIS A 226 11.69 2.74 7.24
C HIS A 226 10.87 3.57 8.24
N ASP A 227 11.44 3.82 9.42
CA ASP A 227 10.68 4.49 10.48
C ASP A 227 10.27 5.92 10.10
N GLU A 228 11.22 6.76 9.70
CA GLU A 228 11.04 8.18 9.48
C GLU A 228 10.05 8.47 8.33
N PRO A 229 10.16 7.85 7.14
CA PRO A 229 9.14 8.02 6.09
C PRO A 229 7.74 7.59 6.56
N THR A 230 7.63 6.45 7.24
CA THR A 230 6.33 5.95 7.74
C THR A 230 5.70 6.93 8.72
N LEU A 231 6.47 7.40 9.71
CA LEU A 231 6.01 8.38 10.70
C LEU A 231 5.57 9.68 10.03
N ARG A 232 6.37 10.19 9.08
CA ARG A 232 6.06 11.40 8.31
C ARG A 232 4.77 11.23 7.51
N TYR A 233 4.59 10.14 6.78
CA TYR A 233 3.38 9.89 6.00
C TYR A 233 2.13 9.86 6.88
N VAL A 234 2.17 9.14 8.00
CA VAL A 234 1.03 9.13 8.91
C VAL A 234 0.78 10.52 9.49
N ARG A 235 1.81 11.30 9.85
CA ARG A 235 1.64 12.69 10.32
C ARG A 235 1.00 13.60 9.27
N LEU A 236 1.43 13.53 8.02
CA LEU A 236 0.84 14.31 6.93
C LEU A 236 -0.62 13.95 6.72
N LEU A 237 -0.97 12.67 6.75
CA LEU A 237 -2.36 12.21 6.65
C LEU A 237 -3.21 12.66 7.85
N LEU A 238 -2.68 12.60 9.07
CA LEU A 238 -3.36 13.09 10.27
C LEU A 238 -3.67 14.60 10.19
N SER A 239 -2.87 15.39 9.47
CA SER A 239 -3.15 16.82 9.28
C SER A 239 -4.41 17.10 8.46
N ARG A 240 -4.90 16.10 7.71
CA ARG A 240 -6.13 16.16 6.89
C ARG A 240 -7.27 15.33 7.44
N ALA A 241 -6.97 14.42 8.37
CA ALA A 241 -7.92 13.45 8.84
C ALA A 241 -9.05 14.07 9.68
N GLY A 242 -10.28 13.75 9.30
CA GLY A 242 -11.43 13.81 10.18
C GLY A 242 -11.46 12.61 11.13
N GLU A 243 -12.43 12.59 12.04
CA GLU A 243 -12.55 11.54 13.05
C GLU A 243 -12.81 10.15 12.45
N GLU A 244 -13.35 10.10 11.24
CA GLU A 244 -13.69 8.84 10.58
C GLU A 244 -12.58 8.28 9.69
N ALA A 245 -11.46 8.99 9.47
CA ALA A 245 -10.41 8.47 8.60
C ALA A 245 -9.83 7.14 9.11
N VAL A 246 -9.46 6.27 8.16
CA VAL A 246 -8.83 4.98 8.43
C VAL A 246 -7.49 4.91 7.70
N ILE A 247 -6.44 4.56 8.43
CA ILE A 247 -5.10 4.37 7.87
C ILE A 247 -4.66 2.93 8.07
N VAL A 248 -4.25 2.27 7.00
CA VAL A 248 -3.75 0.91 6.98
C VAL A 248 -2.27 0.93 6.65
N LEU A 249 -1.43 0.34 7.50
CA LEU A 249 0.01 0.23 7.33
C LEU A 249 0.37 -1.21 6.96
N HIS A 250 1.15 -1.40 5.90
CA HIS A 250 1.71 -2.70 5.55
C HIS A 250 3.00 -2.99 6.31
N ASP A 251 3.20 -4.28 6.61
CA ASP A 251 4.48 -4.83 7.06
C ASP A 251 5.04 -4.19 8.35
N ILE A 252 4.15 -3.91 9.31
CA ILE A 252 4.44 -3.29 10.63
C ILE A 252 5.50 -4.03 11.49
N TYR A 253 5.82 -5.30 11.18
CA TYR A 253 6.88 -6.07 11.83
C TYR A 253 8.00 -6.53 10.87
N TRP A 254 8.09 -5.94 9.68
CA TRP A 254 9.10 -6.30 8.66
C TRP A 254 10.54 -6.12 9.15
N SER A 255 10.80 -5.00 9.82
CA SER A 255 12.10 -4.63 10.37
C SER A 255 11.95 -4.10 11.81
N PRO A 256 13.04 -4.03 12.59
CA PRO A 256 13.03 -3.35 13.88
C PRO A 256 12.60 -1.88 13.78
N GLU A 257 12.95 -1.19 12.68
CA GLU A 257 12.52 0.17 12.39
C GLU A 257 11.00 0.27 12.20
N MET A 258 10.40 -0.62 11.40
CA MET A 258 8.94 -0.65 11.23
C MET A 258 8.22 -0.98 12.54
N GLU A 259 8.78 -1.88 13.35
CA GLU A 259 8.22 -2.19 14.67
C GLU A 259 8.30 -0.98 15.62
N LYS A 260 9.39 -0.21 15.56
CA LYS A 260 9.53 1.04 16.31
C LYS A 260 8.49 2.06 15.85
N ALA A 261 8.37 2.29 14.54
CA ALA A 261 7.38 3.19 13.97
C ALA A 261 5.96 2.80 14.36
N TRP A 262 5.61 1.52 14.27
CA TRP A 262 4.28 1.03 14.67
C TRP A 262 3.97 1.32 16.14
N LYS A 263 4.90 1.02 17.05
CA LYS A 263 4.75 1.30 18.49
C LYS A 263 4.61 2.80 18.77
N GLU A 264 5.35 3.62 18.04
CA GLU A 264 5.27 5.07 18.16
C GLU A 264 3.91 5.61 17.67
N ILE A 265 3.47 5.20 16.48
CA ILE A 265 2.21 5.65 15.88
C ILE A 265 1.02 5.31 16.78
N ILE A 266 0.91 4.08 17.31
CA ILE A 266 -0.20 3.72 18.20
C ILE A 266 -0.17 4.46 19.55
N SER A 267 0.97 5.05 19.91
CA SER A 267 1.11 5.84 21.13
C SER A 267 0.55 7.27 20.98
N TRP A 268 0.40 7.78 19.75
CA TRP A 268 -0.09 9.12 19.49
C TRP A 268 -1.53 9.35 19.97
N PRO A 269 -1.87 10.54 20.51
CA PRO A 269 -3.20 10.82 21.06
C PRO A 269 -4.33 10.81 20.01
N GLU A 270 -4.01 11.12 18.75
CA GLU A 270 -4.92 11.08 17.61
C GLU A 270 -5.38 9.64 17.30
N ILE A 271 -4.52 8.65 17.56
CA ILE A 271 -4.87 7.25 17.37
C ILE A 271 -5.70 6.76 18.56
N ARG A 272 -6.98 6.51 18.30
CA ARG A 272 -7.97 6.07 19.30
C ARG A 272 -8.10 4.56 19.34
N ALA A 273 -8.10 3.88 18.20
CA ALA A 273 -8.00 2.44 18.19
C ALA A 273 -6.98 1.96 17.17
N SER A 274 -6.36 0.82 17.44
CA SER A 274 -5.48 0.15 16.50
C SER A 274 -5.71 -1.36 16.47
N LEU A 275 -5.66 -1.94 15.27
CA LEU A 275 -5.64 -3.38 15.05
C LEU A 275 -4.27 -3.78 14.53
N ASP A 276 -3.63 -4.72 15.21
CA ASP A 276 -2.38 -5.34 14.81
C ASP A 276 -2.69 -6.76 14.32
N LEU A 277 -2.58 -6.94 13.01
CA LEU A 277 -2.78 -8.21 12.31
C LEU A 277 -1.45 -8.88 11.95
N PHE A 278 -0.36 -8.48 12.62
CA PHE A 278 1.03 -8.81 12.34
C PHE A 278 1.59 -8.29 11.00
N HIS A 279 0.90 -8.54 9.89
CA HIS A 279 1.31 -8.06 8.56
C HIS A 279 0.67 -6.72 8.20
N LEU A 280 -0.40 -6.34 8.88
CA LEU A 280 -1.11 -5.08 8.68
C LEU A 280 -1.38 -4.44 10.04
N GLY A 281 -1.14 -3.14 10.12
CA GLY A 281 -1.67 -2.28 11.17
C GLY A 281 -2.86 -1.50 10.64
N ILE A 282 -3.94 -1.38 11.40
CA ILE A 282 -5.09 -0.54 11.03
C ILE A 282 -5.31 0.48 12.15
N LEU A 283 -5.45 1.74 11.80
CA LEU A 283 -5.54 2.88 12.71
C LEU A 283 -6.91 3.55 12.57
N PHE A 284 -7.51 3.90 13.70
CA PHE A 284 -8.80 4.59 13.82
C PHE A 284 -8.66 5.83 14.68
N LEU A 285 -9.31 6.93 14.25
CA LEU A 285 -9.22 8.25 14.89
C LEU A 285 -10.51 8.67 15.61
N ARG A 286 -11.56 7.85 15.49
CA ARG A 286 -12.90 8.10 16.01
C ARG A 286 -12.88 8.43 17.50
N LYS A 287 -13.33 9.63 17.88
CA LYS A 287 -13.24 10.13 19.27
C LYS A 287 -14.16 9.38 20.23
N ASP A 288 -15.24 8.78 19.73
CA ASP A 288 -16.13 7.90 20.51
C ASP A 288 -15.47 6.56 20.90
N LEU A 289 -14.32 6.23 20.30
CA LEU A 289 -13.51 5.09 20.72
C LEU A 289 -12.62 5.46 21.92
N GLN A 290 -12.61 4.58 22.92
CA GLN A 290 -11.59 4.59 23.96
C GLN A 290 -10.23 4.20 23.36
N LYS A 291 -9.14 4.75 23.93
CA LYS A 291 -7.78 4.44 23.48
C LYS A 291 -7.49 2.95 23.68
N MET A 292 -7.44 2.19 22.59
CA MET A 292 -7.30 0.73 22.62
C MET A 292 -6.37 0.20 21.53
N HIS A 293 -5.68 -0.89 21.84
CA HIS A 293 -4.81 -1.61 20.90
C HIS A 293 -5.13 -3.10 20.94
N PHE A 294 -5.52 -3.65 19.79
CA PHE A 294 -5.94 -5.04 19.65
C PHE A 294 -4.95 -5.82 18.80
N LYS A 295 -4.35 -6.87 19.37
CA LYS A 295 -3.59 -7.87 18.60
C LYS A 295 -4.51 -9.01 18.22
N ILE A 296 -4.63 -9.25 16.92
CA ILE A 296 -5.58 -10.21 16.33
C ILE A 296 -4.82 -11.19 15.44
N ASN A 297 -5.11 -12.48 15.60
CA ASN A 297 -4.64 -13.49 14.68
C ASN A 297 -5.55 -13.57 13.45
N TYR A 298 -5.04 -13.17 12.28
CA TYR A 298 -5.74 -13.13 11.00
C TYR A 298 -5.07 -14.04 9.94
#